data_AF-A0A7C5ZRA2-F1
#
_entry.id   AF-A0A7C5ZRA2-F1
#
_cell.length_a   1.000
_cell.length_b   1.000
_cell.length_c   1.000
_cell.angle_alpha   90.00
_cell.angle_beta   90.00
_cell.angle_gamma   90.00
#
_symmetry.space_group_name_H-M   'P 1'
#
loop_
_entity.id
_entity.type
_entity.pdbx_description
1 polymer ?
#
loop_
_entity_poly.entity_id
_entity_poly.type
_entity_poly.pdbx_seq_one_letter_code
_entity_poly.pdbx_strand_id
1 'polypeptide(L)'
;MFKVKGIIIDLDGTLVDSREAYKEAFKKALEAFGVTIFDPKIALEVPKRLEQGLPIADLVPVRDIKKFLRKYLETYYSITEIRSKPFPGIYRTLEKLSEKAKLALLTMRHVPKDKVLRELEKFNLSKYFQCIVTALDTSTPKPSP
;
A
#
# COMPACT_ATOMS: atom_id res chain seq x y z
N MET A 1 -1.41 26.64 20.24
CA MET A 1 -0.36 25.64 20.51
C MET A 1 -0.81 24.29 19.96
N PHE A 2 -0.02 23.62 19.12
CA PHE A 2 -0.38 22.31 18.56
C PHE A 2 -0.22 21.24 19.65
N LYS A 3 -1.31 20.56 20.04
CA LYS A 3 -1.33 19.63 21.19
C LYS A 3 -0.90 18.20 20.85
N VAL A 4 -0.73 17.89 19.57
CA VAL A 4 -0.40 16.54 19.09
C VAL A 4 1.12 16.36 19.08
N LYS A 5 1.61 15.31 19.75
CA LYS A 5 3.05 14.99 19.82
C LYS A 5 3.54 14.09 18.68
N GLY A 6 2.63 13.31 18.09
CA GLY A 6 2.94 12.34 17.04
C GLY A 6 1.78 12.13 16.08
N ILE A 7 2.09 11.89 14.82
CA ILE A 7 1.13 11.61 13.75
C ILE A 7 1.54 10.30 13.09
N ILE A 8 0.62 9.34 13.03
CA ILE A 8 0.80 8.09 12.29
C ILE A 8 0.12 8.26 10.94
N ILE A 9 0.85 8.02 9.86
CA ILE A 9 0.40 8.26 8.50
C ILE A 9 0.44 6.93 7.74
N ASP A 10 -0.64 6.66 7.01
CA ASP A 10 -0.72 5.51 6.11
C ASP A 10 0.05 5.75 4.80
N LEU A 11 0.33 4.70 4.02
CA LEU A 11 1.11 4.79 2.79
C LEU A 11 0.24 4.88 1.53
N ASP A 12 -0.44 3.78 1.21
CA ASP A 12 -1.16 3.58 -0.04
C ASP A 12 -2.48 4.34 -0.06
N GLY A 13 -2.70 5.20 -1.06
CA GLY A 13 -3.90 6.04 -1.10
C GLY A 13 -3.84 7.24 -0.14
N THR A 14 -2.78 7.38 0.66
CA THR A 14 -2.56 8.52 1.57
C THR A 14 -1.36 9.35 1.15
N LEU A 15 -0.15 8.78 1.18
CA LEU A 15 1.09 9.45 0.75
C LEU A 15 1.38 9.19 -0.72
N VAL A 16 1.06 7.98 -1.18
CA VAL A 16 1.44 7.48 -2.49
C VAL A 16 0.21 6.99 -3.24
N ASP A 17 0.08 7.43 -4.48
CA ASP A 17 -0.88 6.92 -5.44
C ASP A 17 -0.39 5.58 -6.00
N SER A 18 -0.94 4.49 -5.46
CA SER A 18 -0.61 3.12 -5.85
C SER A 18 -1.61 2.50 -6.84
N ARG A 19 -2.53 3.30 -7.40
CA ARG A 19 -3.61 2.79 -8.27
C ARG A 19 -3.10 2.08 -9.52
N GLU A 20 -2.03 2.57 -10.14
CA GLU A 20 -1.44 1.90 -11.31
C GLU A 20 -0.79 0.56 -10.93
N ALA A 21 -0.09 0.50 -9.79
CA ALA A 21 0.48 -0.74 -9.28
C ALA A 21 -0.61 -1.78 -8.99
N TYR A 22 -1.73 -1.38 -8.38
CA TYR A 22 -2.87 -2.27 -8.16
C TYR A 22 -3.46 -2.80 -9.47
N LYS A 23 -3.66 -1.93 -10.46
CA LYS A 23 -4.19 -2.31 -11.77
C LYS A 23 -3.28 -3.30 -12.50
N GLU A 24 -1.97 -3.05 -12.52
CA GLU A 24 -1.01 -3.93 -13.17
C GLU A 24 -0.87 -5.28 -12.45
N ALA A 25 -0.80 -5.27 -11.13
CA ALA A 25 -0.77 -6.50 -10.33
C ALA A 25 -2.02 -7.36 -10.54
N PHE A 26 -3.21 -6.72 -10.57
CA PHE A 26 -4.48 -7.41 -10.83
C PHE A 26 -4.48 -8.04 -12.23
N LYS A 27 -4.09 -7.28 -13.25
CA LYS A 27 -3.97 -7.78 -14.63
C LYS A 27 -3.02 -8.97 -14.72
N LYS A 28 -1.82 -8.86 -14.15
CA LYS A 28 -0.80 -9.94 -14.15
C LYS A 28 -1.25 -11.18 -13.40
N ALA A 29 -2.02 -11.01 -12.32
CA ALA A 29 -2.60 -12.13 -11.60
C ALA A 29 -3.66 -12.86 -12.43
N LEU A 30 -4.53 -12.15 -13.15
CA LEU A 30 -5.50 -12.75 -14.08
C LEU A 30 -4.83 -13.47 -15.26
N GLU A 31 -3.80 -12.86 -15.86
CA GLU A 31 -3.03 -13.45 -16.96
C GLU A 31 -2.45 -14.82 -16.57
N ALA A 32 -2.05 -15.00 -15.31
CA ALA A 32 -1.52 -16.28 -14.79
C ALA A 32 -2.57 -17.42 -14.75
N PHE A 33 -3.85 -17.09 -14.95
CA PHE A 33 -4.96 -18.05 -15.08
C PHE A 33 -5.53 -18.11 -16.50
N GLY A 34 -4.89 -17.44 -17.47
CA GLY A 34 -5.41 -17.33 -18.83
C GLY A 34 -6.67 -16.46 -18.94
N VAL A 35 -6.97 -15.63 -17.93
CA VAL A 35 -8.09 -14.69 -17.96
C VAL A 35 -7.62 -13.36 -18.53
N THR A 36 -8.32 -12.87 -19.56
CA THR A 36 -8.03 -11.59 -20.22
C THR A 36 -9.02 -10.48 -19.87
N ILE A 37 -10.13 -10.82 -19.22
CA ILE A 37 -11.16 -9.87 -18.80
C ILE A 37 -10.61 -9.01 -17.67
N PHE A 38 -10.42 -7.73 -17.94
CA PHE A 38 -9.89 -6.76 -16.98
C PHE A 38 -10.91 -5.65 -16.72
N ASP A 39 -11.30 -5.49 -15.46
CA ASP A 39 -12.08 -4.34 -14.99
C ASP A 39 -11.24 -3.50 -14.01
N PRO A 40 -10.88 -2.25 -14.37
CA PRO A 40 -10.18 -1.33 -13.49
C PRO A 40 -10.89 -1.07 -12.15
N LYS A 41 -12.24 -1.11 -12.11
CA LYS A 41 -13.00 -0.88 -10.88
C LYS A 41 -12.77 -2.02 -9.90
N ILE A 42 -12.84 -3.25 -10.39
CA ILE A 42 -12.55 -4.45 -9.58
C ILE A 42 -11.11 -4.43 -9.09
N ALA A 43 -10.16 -4.06 -9.96
CA ALA A 43 -8.75 -3.96 -9.59
C ALA A 43 -8.48 -3.00 -8.42
N LEU A 44 -9.29 -1.94 -8.29
CA LEU A 44 -9.22 -0.97 -7.19
C LEU A 44 -10.10 -1.34 -5.98
N GLU A 45 -11.03 -2.28 -6.13
CA GLU A 45 -11.88 -2.78 -5.04
C GLU A 45 -11.20 -3.89 -4.24
N VAL A 46 -10.43 -4.75 -4.90
CA VAL A 46 -9.63 -5.81 -4.25
C VAL A 46 -8.80 -5.29 -3.05
N PRO A 47 -7.94 -4.26 -3.17
CA PRO A 47 -7.14 -3.81 -2.04
C PRO A 47 -7.99 -3.29 -0.87
N LYS A 48 -9.12 -2.63 -1.13
CA LYS A 48 -10.03 -2.16 -0.08
C LYS A 48 -10.65 -3.32 0.70
N ARG A 49 -11.10 -4.37 0.00
CA ARG A 49 -11.63 -5.58 0.66
C ARG A 49 -10.57 -6.26 1.49
N LEU A 50 -9.33 -6.35 0.99
CA LEU A 50 -8.21 -6.92 1.75
C LEU A 50 -7.92 -6.13 3.03
N GLU A 51 -7.92 -4.79 2.98
CA GLU A 51 -7.75 -3.94 4.17
C GLU A 51 -8.87 -4.10 5.20
N GLN A 52 -10.10 -4.40 4.74
CA GLN A 52 -11.27 -4.64 5.59
C GLN A 52 -11.40 -6.11 6.04
N GLY A 53 -10.50 -7.00 5.63
CA GLY A 53 -10.61 -8.44 5.91
C GLY A 53 -11.78 -9.14 5.20
N LEU A 54 -12.29 -8.56 4.12
CA LEU A 54 -13.41 -9.09 3.34
C LEU A 54 -12.93 -10.04 2.23
N PRO A 55 -13.73 -11.07 1.88
CA PRO A 55 -13.40 -11.98 0.79
C PRO A 55 -13.47 -11.28 -0.58
N ILE A 56 -12.73 -11.80 -1.56
CA ILE A 56 -12.69 -11.29 -2.94
C ILE A 56 -13.17 -12.32 -3.98
N ALA A 57 -13.68 -13.48 -3.54
CA ALA A 57 -13.99 -14.60 -4.42
C ALA A 57 -15.11 -14.29 -5.44
N ASP A 58 -16.03 -13.41 -5.06
CA ASP A 58 -17.11 -12.87 -5.89
C ASP A 58 -16.65 -11.80 -6.87
N LEU A 59 -15.47 -11.19 -6.64
CA LEU A 59 -14.93 -10.13 -7.49
C LEU A 59 -14.07 -10.68 -8.63
N VAL A 60 -13.43 -11.83 -8.44
CA VAL A 60 -12.40 -12.31 -9.36
C VAL A 60 -12.88 -13.59 -10.05
N PRO A 61 -12.86 -13.66 -11.40
CA PRO A 61 -13.37 -14.81 -12.15
C PRO A 61 -12.39 -16.00 -12.17
N VAL A 62 -11.84 -16.37 -11.00
CA VAL A 62 -10.88 -17.48 -10.85
C VAL A 62 -11.29 -18.37 -9.68
N ARG A 63 -11.09 -19.69 -9.82
CA ARG A 63 -11.44 -20.65 -8.76
C ARG A 63 -10.43 -20.67 -7.61
N ASP A 64 -9.14 -20.58 -7.92
CA ASP A 64 -8.07 -20.63 -6.92
C ASP A 64 -7.69 -19.21 -6.46
N ILE A 65 -8.50 -18.68 -5.54
CA ILE A 65 -8.31 -17.33 -4.97
C ILE A 65 -6.99 -17.22 -4.21
N LYS A 66 -6.50 -18.29 -3.58
CA LYS A 66 -5.22 -18.28 -2.85
C LYS A 66 -4.05 -18.08 -3.80
N LYS A 67 -4.00 -18.83 -4.90
CA LYS A 67 -2.97 -18.67 -5.93
C LYS A 67 -3.07 -17.31 -6.63
N PHE A 68 -4.29 -16.81 -6.86
CA PHE A 68 -4.51 -15.47 -7.38
C PHE A 68 -3.93 -14.40 -6.45
N LEU A 69 -4.30 -14.41 -5.17
CA LEU A 69 -3.83 -13.44 -4.18
C LEU A 69 -2.31 -13.48 -4.03
N ARG A 70 -1.71 -14.67 -4.00
CA ARG A 70 -0.25 -14.79 -3.98
C ARG A 70 0.37 -14.08 -5.17
N LYS A 71 -0.08 -14.37 -6.40
CA LYS A 71 0.48 -13.74 -7.60
C LYS A 71 0.24 -12.23 -7.65
N TYR A 72 -0.94 -11.80 -7.23
CA TYR A 72 -1.32 -10.40 -7.12
C TYR A 72 -0.39 -9.64 -6.17
N LEU A 73 -0.23 -10.11 -4.93
CA LEU A 73 0.60 -9.46 -3.91
C LEU A 73 2.09 -9.50 -4.27
N GLU A 74 2.59 -10.63 -4.78
CA GLU A 74 3.97 -10.74 -5.29
C GLU A 74 4.25 -9.69 -6.37
N THR A 75 3.34 -9.57 -7.34
CA THR A 75 3.50 -8.61 -8.44
C THR A 75 3.40 -7.19 -7.90
N TYR A 76 2.38 -6.89 -7.11
CA TYR A 76 2.18 -5.57 -6.50
C TYR A 76 3.42 -5.10 -5.75
N TYR A 77 3.94 -5.89 -4.81
CA TYR A 77 5.12 -5.53 -4.02
C TYR A 77 6.44 -5.49 -4.81
N SER A 78 6.46 -6.01 -6.04
CA SER A 78 7.62 -5.91 -6.93
C SER A 78 7.64 -4.62 -7.76
N ILE A 79 6.49 -3.97 -7.94
CA ILE A 79 6.34 -2.84 -8.88
C ILE A 79 5.97 -1.51 -8.22
N THR A 80 5.60 -1.47 -6.93
CA THR A 80 5.18 -0.22 -6.25
C THR A 80 6.21 0.90 -6.38
N GLU A 81 7.49 0.57 -6.19
CA GLU A 81 8.59 1.55 -6.30
C GLU A 81 8.71 2.21 -7.69
N ILE A 82 8.17 1.57 -8.74
CA ILE A 82 8.25 2.04 -10.14
C ILE A 82 6.91 2.61 -10.60
N ARG A 83 5.79 2.04 -10.15
CA ARG A 83 4.43 2.32 -10.64
C ARG A 83 3.63 3.22 -9.72
N SER A 84 4.08 3.43 -8.50
CA SER A 84 3.43 4.34 -7.57
C SER A 84 4.12 5.72 -7.58
N LYS A 85 3.40 6.77 -7.20
CA LYS A 85 3.93 8.14 -7.14
C LYS A 85 3.38 8.89 -5.93
N PRO A 86 4.17 9.75 -5.25
CA PRO A 86 3.63 10.60 -4.20
C PRO A 86 2.47 11.46 -4.70
N PHE A 87 1.44 11.64 -3.89
CA PHE A 87 0.35 12.54 -4.24
C PHE A 87 0.83 14.00 -4.33
N PRO A 88 0.17 14.86 -5.13
CA PRO A 88 0.46 16.28 -5.16
C PRO A 88 0.39 16.91 -3.77
N GLY A 89 1.39 17.74 -3.44
CA GLY A 89 1.44 18.47 -2.17
C GLY A 89 1.99 17.70 -0.97
N ILE A 90 2.25 16.39 -1.07
CA ILE A 90 2.74 15.57 0.06
C ILE A 90 4.06 16.09 0.64
N TYR A 91 5.00 16.51 -0.20
CA TYR A 91 6.27 17.08 0.25
C TYR A 91 6.09 18.28 1.19
N ARG A 92 5.29 19.27 0.76
CA ARG A 92 4.99 20.47 1.55
C ARG A 92 4.20 20.14 2.82
N THR A 93 3.30 19.15 2.73
CA THR A 93 2.50 18.71 3.88
C THR A 93 3.39 18.07 4.93
N LEU A 94 4.24 17.11 4.55
CA LEU A 94 5.13 16.41 5.48
C LEU A 94 6.16 17.34 6.11
N GLU A 95 6.73 18.28 5.34
CA GLU A 95 7.60 19.33 5.87
C GLU A 95 6.92 20.10 7.00
N LYS A 96 5.74 20.70 6.73
CA LYS A 96 4.99 21.47 7.74
C LYS A 96 4.51 20.65 8.93
N LEU A 97 4.21 19.37 8.75
CA LEU A 97 3.80 18.49 9.84
C LEU A 97 5.00 18.09 10.70
N SER A 98 6.15 17.84 10.09
CA SER A 98 7.38 17.45 10.78
C SER A 98 7.94 18.55 11.70
N GLU A 99 7.68 19.82 11.37
CA GLU A 99 7.98 20.97 12.24
C GLU A 99 7.12 21.00 13.53
N LYS A 100 5.98 20.31 13.54
CA LYS A 100 4.97 20.39 14.61
C LYS A 100 4.85 19.13 15.44
N ALA A 101 5.17 17.96 14.86
CA ALA A 101 5.05 16.67 15.53
C ALA A 101 5.99 15.62 14.90
N LYS A 102 6.29 14.58 15.66
CA LYS A 102 6.98 13.39 15.14
C LYS A 102 6.05 12.64 14.18
N LEU A 103 6.59 12.16 13.06
CA LEU A 103 5.83 11.40 12.07
C LEU A 103 6.29 9.95 12.06
N ALA A 104 5.32 9.04 12.07
CA ALA A 104 5.53 7.61 11.87
C ALA A 104 4.69 7.14 10.68
N LEU A 105 5.20 6.15 9.95
CA LEU A 105 4.47 5.49 8.88
C LEU A 105 3.95 4.13 9.35
N LEU A 106 2.69 3.83 9.08
CA LEU A 106 2.06 2.54 9.37
C LEU A 106 1.30 2.05 8.13
N THR A 107 1.72 0.94 7.54
CA THR A 107 1.12 0.38 6.32
C THR A 107 0.69 -1.08 6.50
N MET A 108 -0.34 -1.51 5.75
CA MET A 108 -0.74 -2.92 5.63
C MET A 108 0.04 -3.73 4.61
N ARG A 109 1.05 -3.14 3.96
CA ARG A 109 1.94 -3.94 3.12
C ARG A 109 2.62 -5.03 3.95
N HIS A 110 2.41 -6.29 3.58
CA HIS A 110 3.00 -7.46 4.23
C HIS A 110 4.38 -7.74 3.63
N VAL A 111 5.30 -6.82 3.88
CA VAL A 111 6.67 -6.83 3.35
C VAL A 111 7.67 -6.42 4.42
N PRO A 112 8.94 -6.85 4.30
CA PRO A 112 10.01 -6.33 5.12
C PRO A 112 10.10 -4.80 5.05
N LYS A 113 10.36 -4.16 6.20
CA LYS A 113 10.43 -2.70 6.34
C LYS A 113 11.40 -2.03 5.36
N ASP A 114 12.51 -2.68 5.02
CA ASP A 114 13.50 -2.19 4.07
C ASP A 114 12.92 -1.96 2.66
N LYS A 115 11.92 -2.75 2.24
CA LYS A 115 11.22 -2.49 0.96
C LYS A 115 10.48 -1.16 0.97
N VAL A 116 9.76 -0.88 2.06
CA VAL A 116 9.04 0.40 2.22
C VAL A 116 10.03 1.55 2.34
N LEU A 117 11.11 1.36 3.10
CA LEU A 117 12.15 2.38 3.26
C LEU A 117 12.78 2.78 1.91
N ARG A 118 13.17 1.80 1.07
CA ARG A 118 13.72 2.08 -0.26
C ARG A 118 12.78 2.88 -1.15
N GLU A 119 11.48 2.56 -1.13
CA GLU A 119 10.46 3.31 -1.86
C GLU A 119 10.35 4.76 -1.36
N LEU A 120 10.34 4.96 -0.04
CA LEU A 120 10.33 6.29 0.55
C LEU A 120 11.61 7.08 0.26
N GLU A 121 12.77 6.43 0.23
CA GLU A 121 14.05 7.06 -0.12
C GLU A 121 14.06 7.54 -1.57
N LYS A 122 13.60 6.70 -2.51
CA LYS A 122 13.45 7.09 -3.91
C LYS A 122 12.52 8.28 -4.10
N PHE A 123 11.45 8.34 -3.30
CA PHE A 123 10.53 9.46 -3.28
C PHE A 123 11.01 10.64 -2.42
N ASN A 124 12.21 10.60 -1.84
CA ASN A 124 12.72 11.62 -0.91
C ASN A 124 11.78 11.92 0.28
N LEU A 125 11.01 10.93 0.72
CA LEU A 125 10.07 11.01 1.84
C LEU A 125 10.59 10.37 3.13
N SER A 126 11.58 9.48 3.05
CA SER A 126 12.08 8.71 4.21
C SER A 126 12.54 9.61 5.36
N LYS A 127 13.16 10.74 5.04
CA LYS A 127 13.65 11.75 6.00
C LYS A 127 12.61 12.29 6.97
N TYR A 128 11.32 12.20 6.65
CA TYR A 128 10.26 12.74 7.51
C TYR A 128 9.85 11.79 8.64
N PHE A 129 10.13 10.48 8.52
CA PHE A 129 9.59 9.46 9.41
C PHE A 129 10.63 8.96 10.41
N GLN A 130 10.30 8.99 11.70
CA GLN A 130 11.16 8.43 12.76
C GLN A 130 10.93 6.92 12.94
N CYS A 131 9.76 6.43 12.53
CA CYS A 131 9.40 5.03 12.59
C CYS A 131 8.61 4.65 11.34
N ILE A 132 8.86 3.43 10.85
CA ILE A 132 8.10 2.79 9.78
C ILE A 132 7.72 1.41 10.32
N VAL A 133 6.44 1.10 10.25
CA VAL A 133 5.83 -0.17 10.70
C VAL A 133 5.05 -0.77 9.53
N THR A 134 5.30 -2.04 9.24
CA THR A 134 4.57 -2.81 8.22
C THR A 134 3.71 -3.90 8.88
N ALA A 135 2.90 -4.60 8.09
CA ALA A 135 2.09 -5.70 8.62
C ALA A 135 2.93 -6.89 9.13
N LEU A 136 4.23 -6.97 8.78
CA LEU A 136 5.13 -8.01 9.31
C LEU A 136 5.67 -7.71 10.72
N ASP A 137 5.57 -6.46 11.17
CA ASP A 137 6.13 -6.05 12.47
C ASP A 137 5.21 -6.39 13.66
N THR A 138 4.03 -6.96 13.42
CA THR A 138 3.04 -7.32 14.44
C THR A 138 2.22 -8.57 14.05
N SER A 139 1.80 -9.35 15.03
CA SER A 139 0.84 -10.45 14.83
C SER A 139 -0.60 -9.97 14.64
N THR A 140 -0.89 -8.72 15.00
CA THR A 140 -2.24 -8.11 14.93
C THR A 140 -2.15 -6.76 14.21
N PRO A 141 -2.11 -6.76 12.86
CA PRO A 141 -2.05 -5.53 12.08
C PRO A 141 -3.40 -4.76 12.08
N LYS A 142 -3.47 -3.59 11.42
CA LYS A 142 -4.72 -2.85 11.21
C LYS A 142 -5.79 -3.83 10.68
N PRO A 143 -7.04 -3.79 11.19
CA PRO A 143 -7.67 -2.71 11.95
C PRO A 143 -7.47 -2.75 13.47
N SER A 144 -6.63 -3.64 14.01
CA SER A 144 -6.23 -3.59 15.43
C SER A 144 -5.59 -2.24 15.77
N PRO A 145 -5.81 -1.68 16.98
CA PRO A 145 -5.17 -0.45 17.44
C PRO A 145 -3.64 -0.56 17.55
#